data_AF-A0A3S9M7X9-F1
#
_entry.id   AF-A0A3S9M7X9-F1
#
_cell.length_a   1.000
_cell.length_b   1.000
_cell.length_c   1.000
_cell.angle_alpha   90.00
_cell.angle_beta   90.00
_cell.angle_gamma   90.00
#
_symmetry.space_group_name_H-M   'P 1'
#
loop_
_entity.id
_entity.type
_entity.pdbx_description
1 polymer ?
#
loop_
_entity_poly.entity_id
_entity_poly.type
_entity_poly.pdbx_seq_one_letter_code
_entity_poly.pdbx_strand_id
1 'polypeptide(L)'
;MKSDLPVHQSAPPPTAPRAVDDPQTQSVLVATWRRGLVRLVVWGVVWALLTLAVVVIRDRDLETVRAVFLLLMFVSLRPLALASLSMQCVRAIDTTLGGHPWQYCTSVRRVRGARVRGGIAVQAKVGDGADDWTPVMKARAPFRWRRWTAELENGAWFAGDVRRGGVLALPGGRALTLVTVAGR
;
A
#
# COMPACT_ATOMS: atom_id res chain seq x y z
N MET A 1 1.48 -33.38 27.01
CA MET A 1 0.62 -33.20 25.83
C MET A 1 1.15 -32.01 25.05
N LYS A 2 1.90 -32.27 23.97
CA LYS A 2 2.35 -31.26 23.02
C LYS A 2 1.13 -30.89 22.18
N SER A 3 0.66 -29.66 22.32
CA SER A 3 -0.35 -29.09 21.44
C SER A 3 0.32 -28.79 20.10
N ASP A 4 0.26 -29.76 19.19
CA ASP A 4 0.53 -29.57 17.77
C ASP A 4 -0.57 -28.66 17.21
N LEU A 5 -0.38 -27.34 17.37
CA LEU A 5 -1.12 -26.36 16.59
C LEU A 5 -0.80 -26.64 15.12
N PRO A 6 -1.80 -26.74 14.23
CA PRO A 6 -1.54 -26.84 12.81
C PRO A 6 -0.80 -25.56 12.42
N VAL A 7 0.49 -25.70 12.13
CA VAL A 7 1.21 -24.72 11.31
C VAL A 7 0.38 -24.66 10.05
N HIS A 8 -0.37 -23.56 9.85
CA HIS A 8 -0.97 -23.26 8.56
C HIS A 8 0.19 -23.03 7.58
N GLN A 9 0.81 -24.11 7.12
CA GLN A 9 1.63 -24.19 5.91
C GLN A 9 0.70 -23.83 4.76
N SER A 10 0.47 -22.53 4.62
CA SER A 10 -0.49 -21.96 3.68
C SER A 10 0.31 -21.55 2.45
N ALA A 11 0.30 -22.47 1.49
CA ALA A 11 0.93 -22.43 0.17
C ALA A 11 2.48 -22.50 0.14
N PRO A 12 3.06 -23.33 -0.74
CA PRO A 12 4.49 -23.30 -0.98
C PRO A 12 4.91 -21.90 -1.45
N PRO A 13 6.13 -21.43 -1.09
CA PRO A 13 6.64 -20.18 -1.62
C PRO A 13 6.58 -20.25 -3.15
N PRO A 14 6.17 -19.16 -3.81
CA PRO A 14 6.00 -19.18 -5.25
C PRO A 14 7.40 -19.37 -5.85
N THR A 15 7.54 -20.39 -6.68
CA THR A 15 8.83 -20.77 -7.29
C THR A 15 9.31 -19.76 -8.34
N ALA A 16 8.53 -18.70 -8.53
CA ALA A 16 8.82 -17.65 -9.48
C ALA A 16 10.09 -16.88 -9.08
N PRO A 17 10.96 -16.56 -10.06
CA PRO A 17 12.19 -15.79 -9.81
C PRO A 17 11.90 -14.37 -9.32
N ARG A 18 10.70 -13.84 -9.61
CA ARG A 18 10.23 -12.54 -9.13
C ARG A 18 8.89 -12.68 -8.47
N ALA A 19 8.70 -11.90 -7.40
CA ALA A 19 7.44 -11.86 -6.68
C ALA A 19 6.26 -11.40 -7.56
N VAL A 20 6.54 -10.55 -8.57
CA VAL A 20 5.55 -10.07 -9.53
C VAL A 20 5.09 -11.13 -10.54
N ASP A 21 5.82 -12.23 -10.74
CA ASP A 21 5.46 -13.22 -11.75
C ASP A 21 4.40 -14.23 -11.23
N ASP A 22 4.10 -14.20 -9.93
CA ASP A 22 3.01 -14.99 -9.35
C ASP A 22 1.64 -14.47 -9.82
N PRO A 23 0.81 -15.30 -10.49
CA PRO A 23 -0.45 -14.85 -11.07
C PRO A 23 -1.44 -14.32 -10.02
N GLN A 24 -1.39 -14.83 -8.79
CA GLN A 24 -2.23 -14.32 -7.70
C GLN A 24 -1.80 -12.91 -7.31
N THR A 25 -0.49 -12.69 -7.12
CA THR A 25 0.11 -11.38 -6.88
C THR A 25 -0.23 -10.37 -7.98
N GLN A 26 -0.12 -10.76 -9.25
CA GLN A 26 -0.47 -9.90 -10.38
C GLN A 26 -1.95 -9.49 -10.36
N SER A 27 -2.86 -10.43 -10.12
CA SER A 27 -4.29 -10.14 -10.10
C SER A 27 -4.64 -9.10 -9.02
N VAL A 28 -4.03 -9.21 -7.84
CA VAL A 28 -4.22 -8.28 -6.72
C VAL A 28 -3.60 -6.93 -7.05
N LEU A 29 -2.42 -6.91 -7.67
CA LEU A 29 -1.73 -5.69 -8.06
C LEU A 29 -2.52 -4.92 -9.13
N VAL A 30 -2.98 -5.60 -10.19
CA VAL A 30 -3.81 -5.02 -11.26
C VAL A 30 -5.13 -4.49 -10.71
N ALA A 31 -5.81 -5.26 -9.84
CA ALA A 31 -7.04 -4.80 -9.19
C ALA A 31 -6.81 -3.53 -8.34
N THR A 32 -5.66 -3.46 -7.65
CA THR A 32 -5.29 -2.32 -6.82
C THR A 32 -4.94 -1.10 -7.67
N TRP A 33 -4.19 -1.28 -8.77
CA TRP A 33 -3.92 -0.26 -9.78
C TRP A 33 -5.20 0.30 -10.39
N ARG A 34 -6.12 -0.58 -10.83
CA ARG A 34 -7.38 -0.18 -11.47
C ARG A 34 -8.22 0.68 -10.54
N ARG A 35 -8.31 0.34 -9.24
CA ARG A 35 -9.02 1.16 -8.24
C ARG A 35 -8.42 2.55 -8.09
N GLY A 36 -7.10 2.65 -8.08
CA GLY A 36 -6.40 3.94 -8.02
C GLY A 36 -6.64 4.79 -9.26
N LEU A 37 -6.52 4.18 -10.43
CA LEU A 37 -6.73 4.84 -11.71
C LEU A 37 -8.17 5.31 -11.89
N VAL A 38 -9.16 4.47 -11.53
CA VAL A 38 -10.58 4.87 -11.54
C VAL A 38 -10.82 6.08 -10.64
N ARG A 39 -10.27 6.10 -9.42
CA ARG A 39 -10.39 7.28 -8.55
C ARG A 39 -9.77 8.53 -9.17
N LEU A 40 -8.57 8.43 -9.76
CA LEU A 40 -7.94 9.56 -10.42
C LEU A 40 -8.74 10.06 -11.61
N VAL A 41 -9.25 9.15 -12.46
CA VAL A 41 -10.08 9.50 -13.62
C VAL A 41 -11.38 10.17 -13.18
N VAL A 42 -12.09 9.61 -12.20
CA VAL A 42 -13.34 10.19 -11.68
C VAL A 42 -13.10 11.60 -11.17
N TRP A 43 -12.08 11.81 -10.33
CA TRP A 43 -11.76 13.15 -9.83
C TRP A 43 -11.29 14.09 -10.94
N GLY A 44 -10.53 13.60 -11.93
CA GLY A 44 -10.11 14.37 -13.08
C GLY A 44 -11.27 14.84 -13.96
N VAL A 45 -12.26 13.97 -14.20
CA VAL A 45 -13.48 14.31 -14.95
C VAL A 45 -14.33 15.34 -14.19
N VAL A 46 -14.52 15.15 -12.88
CA VAL A 46 -15.21 16.14 -12.03
C VAL A 46 -14.53 17.50 -12.13
N TRP A 47 -13.20 17.53 -12.08
CA TRP A 47 -12.41 18.74 -12.25
C TRP A 47 -12.60 19.40 -13.63
N ALA A 48 -12.52 18.62 -14.71
CA ALA A 48 -12.71 19.12 -16.06
C ALA A 48 -14.11 19.74 -16.25
N LEU A 49 -15.16 19.09 -15.73
CA LEU A 49 -16.53 19.60 -15.79
C LEU A 49 -16.71 20.88 -14.97
N LEU A 50 -16.10 20.96 -13.79
CA LEU A 50 -16.15 22.17 -12.96
C LEU A 50 -15.44 23.35 -13.64
N THR A 51 -14.27 23.12 -14.22
CA THR A 51 -13.56 24.15 -15.00
C THR A 51 -14.38 24.60 -16.20
N LEU A 52 -14.99 23.67 -16.93
CA LEU A 52 -15.87 23.99 -18.06
C LEU A 52 -17.08 24.83 -17.62
N ALA A 53 -17.72 24.47 -16.50
CA ALA A 53 -18.85 25.23 -15.96
C ALA A 53 -18.45 26.67 -15.61
N VAL A 54 -17.29 26.87 -14.97
CA VAL A 54 -16.77 28.22 -14.67
C VAL A 54 -16.51 29.04 -15.94
N VAL A 55 -15.95 28.41 -16.98
CA VAL A 55 -15.69 29.08 -18.27
C VAL A 55 -16.99 29.49 -18.97
N VAL A 56 -18.05 28.68 -18.89
CA VAL A 56 -19.36 28.97 -19.51
C VAL A 56 -20.13 30.06 -18.74
N ILE A 57 -20.00 30.12 -17.42
CA ILE A 57 -20.76 31.04 -16.54
C ILE A 57 -20.12 32.46 -16.49
N ARG A 58 -19.26 32.79 -17.46
CA ARG A 58 -18.45 34.03 -17.50
C ARG A 58 -19.24 35.34 -17.34
N ASP A 59 -20.54 35.34 -17.63
CA ASP A 59 -21.45 36.51 -17.52
C ASP A 59 -22.17 36.66 -16.17
N ARG A 60 -21.98 35.73 -15.22
CA ARG A 60 -22.49 35.90 -13.85
C ARG A 60 -21.40 36.37 -12.91
N ASP A 61 -21.87 37.05 -11.86
CA ASP A 61 -21.12 37.61 -10.74
C ASP A 61 -19.79 36.86 -10.45
N LEU A 62 -18.72 37.41 -11.02
CA LEU A 62 -17.41 36.78 -11.16
C LEU A 62 -16.79 36.44 -9.80
N GLU A 63 -17.13 37.21 -8.77
CA GLU A 63 -16.66 37.01 -7.40
C GLU A 63 -17.25 35.73 -6.79
N THR A 64 -18.56 35.50 -6.95
CA THR A 64 -19.24 34.32 -6.45
C THR A 64 -18.71 33.05 -7.13
N VAL A 65 -18.53 33.09 -8.45
CA VAL A 65 -18.00 31.96 -9.23
C VAL A 65 -16.56 31.64 -8.79
N ARG A 66 -15.72 32.67 -8.59
CA ARG A 66 -14.34 32.52 -8.12
C ARG A 66 -14.29 31.91 -6.72
N ALA A 67 -15.12 32.37 -5.79
CA ALA A 67 -15.18 31.85 -4.43
C ALA A 67 -15.57 30.37 -4.40
N VAL A 68 -16.62 29.99 -5.16
CA VAL A 68 -17.06 28.60 -5.28
C VAL A 68 -15.98 27.71 -5.89
N PHE A 69 -15.30 28.20 -6.94
CA PHE A 69 -14.21 27.45 -7.57
C PHE A 69 -13.03 27.21 -6.62
N LEU A 70 -12.61 28.22 -5.86
CA LEU A 70 -11.53 28.08 -4.88
C LEU A 70 -11.92 27.11 -3.74
N LEU A 71 -13.17 27.16 -3.28
CA LEU A 71 -13.67 26.22 -2.28
C LEU A 71 -13.67 24.79 -2.81
N LEU A 72 -14.18 24.56 -4.02
CA LEU A 72 -14.18 23.24 -4.67
C LEU A 72 -12.75 22.75 -4.91
N MET A 73 -11.84 23.63 -5.29
CA MET A 73 -10.42 23.33 -5.42
C MET A 73 -9.85 22.80 -4.10
N PHE A 74 -10.09 23.53 -3.01
CA PHE A 74 -9.59 23.15 -1.69
C PHE A 74 -10.15 21.81 -1.22
N VAL A 75 -11.44 21.57 -1.42
CA VAL A 75 -12.12 20.33 -1.00
C VAL A 75 -11.63 19.12 -1.82
N SER A 76 -11.41 19.29 -3.12
CA SER A 76 -11.04 18.20 -4.03
C SER A 76 -9.53 17.94 -4.16
N LEU A 77 -8.68 18.89 -3.74
CA LEU A 77 -7.22 18.71 -3.65
C LEU A 77 -6.85 17.53 -2.74
N ARG A 78 -7.54 17.37 -1.60
CA ARG A 78 -7.27 16.32 -0.63
C ARG A 78 -7.47 14.90 -1.19
N PRO A 79 -8.63 14.53 -1.77
CA PRO A 79 -8.81 13.20 -2.36
C PRO A 79 -7.88 12.95 -3.55
N LEU A 80 -7.58 13.97 -4.36
CA LEU A 80 -6.62 13.85 -5.46
C LEU A 80 -5.21 13.56 -4.94
N ALA A 81 -4.74 14.30 -3.94
CA ALA A 81 -3.45 14.06 -3.30
C ALA A 81 -3.37 12.67 -2.66
N LEU A 82 -4.44 12.21 -1.99
CA LEU A 82 -4.52 10.86 -1.41
C LEU A 82 -4.48 9.77 -2.48
N ALA A 83 -5.15 9.96 -3.62
CA ALA A 83 -5.12 9.04 -4.75
C ALA A 83 -3.72 8.97 -5.38
N SER A 84 -3.09 10.12 -5.62
CA SER A 84 -1.72 10.21 -6.15
C SER A 84 -0.70 9.55 -5.23
N LEU A 85 -0.75 9.82 -3.93
CA LEU A 85 0.13 9.19 -2.93
C LEU A 85 -0.10 7.67 -2.82
N SER A 86 -1.34 7.22 -3.04
CA SER A 86 -1.65 5.79 -3.08
C SER A 86 -1.10 5.14 -4.34
N MET A 87 -1.15 5.82 -5.49
CA MET A 87 -0.55 5.33 -6.74
C MET A 87 0.98 5.26 -6.66
N GLN A 88 1.63 6.23 -6.02
CA GLN A 88 3.06 6.16 -5.72
C GLN A 88 3.40 4.94 -4.85
N CYS A 89 2.56 4.63 -3.85
CA CYS A 89 2.71 3.43 -3.03
C CYS A 89 2.59 2.15 -3.87
N VAL A 90 1.59 2.08 -4.76
CA VAL A 90 1.38 0.93 -5.64
C VAL A 90 2.54 0.76 -6.64
N ARG A 91 3.06 1.86 -7.21
CA ARG A 91 4.27 1.83 -8.05
C ARG A 91 5.49 1.34 -7.29
N ALA A 92 5.69 1.81 -6.06
CA ALA A 92 6.79 1.35 -5.23
C ALA A 92 6.68 -0.16 -4.92
N ILE A 93 5.46 -0.64 -4.66
CA ILE A 93 5.18 -2.08 -4.50
C ILE A 93 5.57 -2.83 -5.78
N ASP A 94 5.07 -2.41 -6.94
CA ASP A 94 5.35 -3.04 -8.24
C ASP A 94 6.85 -3.10 -8.55
N THR A 95 7.58 -1.97 -8.41
CA THR A 95 9.03 -1.93 -8.58
C THR A 95 9.76 -2.88 -7.64
N THR A 96 9.34 -2.96 -6.38
CA THR A 96 9.97 -3.84 -5.39
C THR A 96 9.71 -5.32 -5.71
N LEU A 97 8.48 -5.66 -6.10
CA LEU A 97 8.10 -7.02 -6.48
C LEU A 97 8.79 -7.48 -7.79
N GLY A 98 9.07 -6.55 -8.70
CA GLY A 98 9.80 -6.83 -9.94
C GLY A 98 11.29 -7.12 -9.73
N GLY A 99 11.88 -6.61 -8.64
CA GLY A 99 13.31 -6.76 -8.34
C GLY A 99 13.65 -7.88 -7.36
N HIS A 100 12.68 -8.44 -6.64
CA HIS A 100 12.93 -9.35 -5.54
C HIS A 100 12.00 -10.58 -5.57
N PRO A 101 12.51 -11.80 -5.29
CA PRO A 101 11.68 -12.97 -5.09
C PRO A 101 10.94 -12.89 -3.75
N TRP A 102 9.86 -13.66 -3.62
CA TRP A 102 9.18 -13.83 -2.34
C TRP A 102 10.03 -14.68 -1.37
N GLN A 103 10.15 -14.20 -0.14
CA GLN A 103 10.79 -14.89 0.98
C GLN A 103 9.75 -15.11 2.07
N TYR A 104 9.79 -16.28 2.71
CA TYR A 104 8.88 -16.56 3.81
C TYR A 104 9.28 -15.77 5.06
N CYS A 105 8.29 -15.19 5.74
CA CYS A 105 8.46 -14.61 7.06
C CYS A 105 7.84 -15.52 8.11
N THR A 106 8.67 -15.99 9.03
CA THR A 106 8.25 -16.85 10.14
C THR A 106 7.34 -16.10 11.12
N SER A 107 7.58 -14.81 11.32
CA SER A 107 6.73 -13.98 12.16
C SER A 107 6.78 -12.52 11.74
N VAL A 108 5.64 -11.85 11.84
CA VAL A 108 5.54 -10.39 11.71
C VAL A 108 4.81 -9.89 12.94
N ARG A 109 5.26 -8.76 13.49
CA ARG A 109 4.57 -8.14 14.62
C ARG A 109 4.44 -6.65 14.45
N ARG A 110 3.31 -6.14 14.93
CA ARG A 110 3.14 -4.71 15.15
C ARG A 110 3.89 -4.27 16.41
N VAL A 111 4.74 -3.26 16.28
CA VAL A 111 5.44 -2.67 17.43
C VAL A 111 4.48 -1.72 18.14
N ARG A 112 3.98 -2.14 19.31
CA ARG A 112 3.16 -1.28 20.17
C ARG A 112 4.04 -0.20 20.81
N GLY A 113 3.54 1.03 20.91
CA GLY A 113 4.26 2.16 21.50
C GLY A 113 5.15 2.96 20.54
N ALA A 114 5.62 2.37 19.43
CA ALA A 114 6.38 3.09 18.42
C ALA A 114 5.45 3.96 17.53
N ARG A 115 5.67 5.28 17.53
CA ARG A 115 4.96 6.21 16.64
C ARG A 115 5.76 6.41 15.37
N VAL A 116 5.16 6.09 14.23
CA VAL A 116 5.75 6.34 12.91
C VAL A 116 4.81 7.23 12.10
N ARG A 117 5.33 8.32 11.53
CA ARG A 117 4.52 9.28 10.79
C ARG A 117 3.93 8.64 9.53
N GLY A 118 2.60 8.55 9.48
CA GLY A 118 1.87 8.13 8.27
C GLY A 118 1.95 6.64 7.96
N GLY A 119 2.08 5.78 8.98
CA GLY A 119 2.06 4.32 8.83
C GLY A 119 1.97 3.61 10.18
N ILE A 120 2.13 2.30 10.16
CA ILE A 120 2.12 1.44 11.35
C ILE A 120 3.54 0.90 11.57
N ALA A 121 4.05 0.98 12.80
CA ALA A 121 5.36 0.42 13.13
C ALA A 121 5.28 -1.12 13.16
N VAL A 122 6.14 -1.78 12.38
CA VAL A 122 6.18 -3.25 12.27
C VAL A 122 7.61 -3.76 12.27
N GLN A 123 7.79 -5.01 12.66
CA GLN A 123 9.02 -5.78 12.48
C GLN A 123 8.67 -7.16 11.94
N ALA A 124 9.57 -7.74 11.16
CA ALA A 124 9.43 -9.09 10.63
C ALA A 124 10.67 -9.92 10.95
N LYS A 125 10.52 -11.24 10.90
CA LYS A 125 11.61 -12.21 10.82
C LYS A 125 11.57 -12.80 9.41
N VAL A 126 12.51 -12.37 8.58
CA VAL A 126 12.57 -12.74 7.15
C VAL A 126 13.56 -13.88 6.99
N GLY A 127 13.13 -14.97 6.35
CA GLY A 127 13.93 -16.18 6.20
C GLY A 127 13.48 -17.28 7.17
N ASP A 128 13.68 -18.52 6.73
CA ASP A 128 13.38 -19.69 7.55
C ASP A 128 14.37 -19.77 8.71
N GLY A 129 13.87 -19.89 9.94
CA GLY A 129 14.71 -19.93 11.15
C GLY A 129 15.45 -18.62 11.51
N ALA A 130 15.08 -17.48 10.93
CA ALA A 130 15.72 -16.20 11.29
C ALA A 130 15.47 -15.83 12.77
N ASP A 131 16.55 -15.74 13.55
CA ASP A 131 16.46 -15.34 14.96
C ASP A 131 16.32 -13.83 15.15
N ASP A 132 16.90 -13.05 14.23
CA ASP A 132 16.92 -11.59 14.32
C ASP A 132 15.68 -10.93 13.71
N TRP A 133 15.15 -9.95 14.46
CA TRP A 133 14.10 -9.08 13.96
C TRP A 133 14.68 -8.04 13.01
N THR A 134 13.93 -7.71 11.96
CA THR A 134 14.23 -6.55 11.14
C THR A 134 14.25 -5.27 11.99
N PRO A 135 14.95 -4.21 11.51
CA PRO A 135 14.74 -2.86 12.04
C PRO A 135 13.25 -2.49 12.05
N VAL A 136 12.87 -1.55 12.91
CA VAL A 136 11.48 -1.05 12.92
C VAL A 136 11.18 -0.42 11.57
N MET A 137 10.18 -0.98 10.89
CA MET A 137 9.71 -0.52 9.60
C MET A 137 8.35 0.17 9.73
N LYS A 138 8.08 1.03 8.76
CA LYS A 138 6.81 1.68 8.52
C LYS A 138 6.00 0.89 7.51
N ALA A 139 4.93 0.25 7.96
CA ALA A 139 3.94 -0.38 7.09
C ALA A 139 2.92 0.63 6.56
N ARG A 140 2.65 0.57 5.25
CA ARG A 140 1.65 1.38 4.56
C ARG A 140 0.89 0.55 3.52
N ALA A 141 -0.37 0.27 3.81
CA ALA A 141 -1.26 -0.32 2.82
C ALA A 141 -1.75 0.72 1.80
N PRO A 142 -1.82 0.39 0.49
CA PRO A 142 -2.36 1.27 -0.53
C PRO A 142 -3.82 1.61 -0.22
N PHE A 143 -4.19 2.89 -0.36
CA PHE A 143 -5.52 3.45 -0.06
C PHE A 143 -6.02 3.31 1.40
N ARG A 144 -5.29 2.63 2.30
CA ARG A 144 -5.68 2.41 3.70
C ARG A 144 -4.47 2.51 4.64
N TRP A 145 -3.84 3.68 4.71
CA TRP A 145 -2.50 3.85 5.30
C TRP A 145 -2.35 3.47 6.78
N ARG A 146 -3.46 3.39 7.54
CA ARG A 146 -3.47 3.02 8.97
C ARG A 146 -4.12 1.68 9.25
N ARG A 147 -4.49 0.91 8.22
CA ARG A 147 -5.11 -0.41 8.41
C ARG A 147 -4.00 -1.46 8.47
N TRP A 148 -3.92 -2.16 9.61
CA TRP A 148 -3.13 -3.36 9.79
C TRP A 148 -4.01 -4.59 9.57
N THR A 149 -3.48 -5.61 8.92
CA THR A 149 -4.16 -6.89 8.79
C THR A 149 -3.51 -7.86 9.78
N ALA A 150 -4.24 -8.22 10.85
CA ALA A 150 -3.70 -9.07 11.91
C ALA A 150 -3.27 -10.46 11.40
N GLU A 151 -3.86 -10.95 10.32
CA GLU A 151 -3.48 -12.20 9.67
C GLU A 151 -2.00 -12.24 9.23
N LEU A 152 -1.38 -11.07 8.98
CA LEU A 152 0.05 -10.99 8.63
C LEU A 152 0.94 -11.46 9.80
N GLU A 153 0.45 -11.44 11.04
CA GLU A 153 1.22 -11.86 12.21
C GLU A 153 1.37 -13.39 12.30
N ASN A 154 0.48 -14.14 11.64
CA ASN A 154 0.46 -15.61 11.64
C ASN A 154 1.32 -16.25 10.54
N GLY A 155 1.86 -15.43 9.64
CA GLY A 155 2.60 -15.89 8.47
C GLY A 155 2.45 -14.89 7.33
N ALA A 156 3.56 -14.45 6.79
CA ALA A 156 3.59 -13.48 5.71
C ALA A 156 4.70 -13.80 4.72
N TRP A 157 4.59 -13.25 3.53
CA TRP A 157 5.64 -13.25 2.52
C TRP A 157 6.25 -11.86 2.46
N PHE A 158 7.56 -11.80 2.29
CA PHE A 158 8.32 -10.57 2.16
C PHE A 158 9.11 -10.56 0.86
N ALA A 159 9.05 -9.46 0.13
CA ALA A 159 9.87 -9.22 -1.05
C ALA A 159 10.56 -7.86 -0.90
N GLY A 160 11.90 -7.84 -0.88
CA GLY A 160 12.68 -6.62 -0.73
C GLY A 160 14.00 -6.83 -0.01
N ASP A 161 14.54 -5.75 0.55
CA ASP A 161 15.78 -5.72 1.32
C ASP A 161 15.46 -5.34 2.77
N VAL A 162 15.81 -6.22 3.72
CA VAL A 162 15.58 -6.00 5.16
C VAL A 162 16.17 -4.67 5.68
N ARG A 163 17.24 -4.15 5.05
CA ARG A 163 17.89 -2.89 5.45
C ARG A 163 17.23 -1.65 4.86
N ARG A 164 16.49 -1.77 3.76
CA ARG A 164 15.86 -0.63 3.06
C ARG A 164 14.34 -0.63 3.22
N GLY A 165 13.74 -1.82 3.23
CA GLY A 165 12.32 -2.06 3.15
C GLY A 165 11.97 -3.04 2.03
N GLY A 166 10.67 -3.29 1.91
CA GLY A 166 10.13 -4.26 0.97
C GLY A 166 8.61 -4.20 0.91
N VAL A 167 8.01 -5.31 0.53
CA VAL A 167 6.57 -5.52 0.51
C VAL A 167 6.27 -6.73 1.38
N LEU A 168 5.31 -6.57 2.29
CA LEU A 168 4.68 -7.67 3.01
C LEU A 168 3.37 -8.04 2.33
N ALA A 169 3.11 -9.34 2.24
CA ALA A 169 1.86 -9.89 1.76
C ALA A 169 1.43 -11.07 2.63
N LEU A 170 0.13 -11.34 2.64
CA LEU A 170 -0.36 -12.66 3.05
C LEU A 170 0.02 -13.69 1.98
N PRO A 171 0.08 -14.97 2.34
CA PRO A 171 0.27 -16.05 1.37
C PRO A 171 -0.68 -15.92 0.18
N GLY A 172 -0.16 -16.14 -1.04
CA GLY A 172 -0.89 -15.92 -2.29
C GLY A 172 -0.98 -14.45 -2.73
N GLY A 173 -0.03 -13.60 -2.30
CA GLY A 173 0.08 -12.21 -2.78
C GLY A 173 -1.03 -11.27 -2.32
N ARG A 174 -1.78 -11.65 -1.28
CA ARG A 174 -2.93 -10.87 -0.77
C ARG A 174 -2.48 -9.78 0.20
N ALA A 175 -3.30 -8.74 0.35
CA ALA A 175 -3.08 -7.66 1.33
C ALA A 175 -1.69 -6.99 1.27
N LEU A 176 -1.22 -6.70 0.04
CA LEU A 176 0.07 -6.04 -0.24
C LEU A 176 0.25 -4.77 0.61
N THR A 177 1.33 -4.74 1.38
CA THR A 177 1.66 -3.66 2.31
C THR A 177 3.11 -3.27 2.10
N LEU A 178 3.35 -2.02 1.67
CA LEU A 178 4.69 -1.49 1.55
C LEU A 178 5.29 -1.31 2.95
N VAL A 179 6.50 -1.80 3.16
CA VAL A 179 7.29 -1.58 4.38
C VAL A 179 8.57 -0.85 4.04
N THR A 180 8.85 0.24 4.74
CA THR A 180 10.11 1.00 4.58
C THR A 180 10.75 1.16 5.94
N VAL A 181 12.07 1.06 6.07
CA VAL A 181 12.74 1.30 7.35
C VAL A 181 12.35 2.69 7.86
N ALA A 182 11.91 2.78 9.13
CA ALA A 182 11.62 4.07 9.74
C ALA A 182 12.97 4.79 9.91
N GLY A 183 13.22 5.80 9.08
CA GLY A 183 14.40 6.66 9.24
C GLY A 183 14.45 7.20 10.66
N ARG A 184 15.62 7.10 11.28
CA ARG A 184 15.93 7.78 12.55
C ARG A 184 15.77 9.29 12.39
#